data_AF-T0JPH1-F1
#
_entry.id   AF-T0JPH1-F1
#
_cell.length_a   1.000
_cell.length_b   1.000
_cell.length_c   1.000
_cell.angle_alpha   90.00
_cell.angle_beta   90.00
_cell.angle_gamma   90.00
#
_symmetry.space_group_name_H-M   'P 1'
#
loop_
_entity.id
_entity.type
_entity.pdbx_description
1 polymer ?
#
loop_
_entity_poly.entity_id
_entity_poly.type
_entity_poly.pdbx_seq_one_letter_code
_entity_poly.pdbx_strand_id
1 'polypeptide(L)'
;MSDMSKDDMNIEEQPSFLGRIPSPTNCPRISSPTPSTSTDSTDSADSQYDEVCCACIICRRKFTVRKCALCNDALICSMNCQEVAVQDDIHSRHFAICVSKTDASMVFRTAKTLYKSVLGNKIPSDAATFNDYQFFWLSSLADQRKLLKIYATIISMKDVTPREWDIWVKENTLFERISMLFHCFPELISLEDLVWLKASNLWTEGLGKTARIICEDVIARKQERLL
;
A
#
# COMPACT_ATOMS: atom_id res chain seq x y z
N MET A 1 41.69 -45.46 7.32
CA MET A 1 40.71 -46.38 6.72
C MET A 1 39.57 -46.45 7.72
N SER A 2 38.37 -45.91 7.53
CA SER A 2 37.65 -45.34 6.38
C SER A 2 36.31 -44.83 6.96
N ASP A 3 35.49 -43.94 6.40
CA ASP A 3 35.55 -43.09 5.20
C ASP A 3 34.88 -41.74 5.54
N MET A 4 35.17 -40.69 4.77
CA MET A 4 34.48 -39.40 4.88
C MET A 4 33.29 -39.36 3.92
N SER A 5 32.05 -39.42 4.41
CA SER A 5 30.89 -39.07 3.58
C SER A 5 30.83 -37.54 3.44
N LYS A 6 30.89 -37.06 2.20
CA LYS A 6 30.54 -35.69 1.83
C LYS A 6 29.17 -35.76 1.18
N ASP A 7 28.17 -35.19 1.82
CA ASP A 7 26.86 -35.07 1.19
C ASP A 7 26.82 -33.77 0.38
N ASP A 8 26.51 -33.91 -0.92
CA ASP A 8 26.59 -32.82 -1.89
C ASP A 8 25.48 -31.79 -1.69
N MET A 9 25.87 -30.52 -1.48
CA MET A 9 24.96 -29.39 -1.55
C MET A 9 24.59 -29.11 -3.01
N ASN A 10 23.44 -29.64 -3.45
CA ASN A 10 22.89 -29.34 -4.76
C ASN A 10 22.29 -27.91 -4.76
N ILE A 11 22.89 -26.99 -5.51
CA ILE A 11 22.42 -25.60 -5.65
C ILE A 11 21.53 -25.53 -6.89
N GLU A 12 20.21 -25.49 -6.70
CA GLU A 12 19.28 -25.19 -7.80
C GLU A 12 19.45 -23.74 -8.27
N GLU A 13 19.86 -23.56 -9.52
CA GLU A 13 19.89 -22.25 -10.18
C GLU A 13 18.46 -21.74 -10.40
N GLN A 14 18.13 -20.57 -9.85
CA GLN A 14 16.85 -19.92 -10.15
C GLN A 14 16.88 -19.26 -11.54
N PRO A 15 15.85 -19.46 -12.38
CA PRO A 15 15.78 -18.84 -13.70
C PRO A 15 15.57 -17.33 -13.61
N SER A 16 16.52 -16.57 -14.16
CA SER A 16 16.50 -15.11 -14.18
C SER A 16 15.49 -14.57 -15.20
N PHE A 17 14.24 -14.41 -14.76
CA PHE A 17 13.13 -13.85 -15.54
C PHE A 17 13.27 -12.34 -15.80
N LEU A 18 14.24 -11.94 -16.63
CA LEU A 18 14.37 -10.58 -17.17
C LEU A 18 13.36 -10.33 -18.30
N GLY A 19 12.08 -10.23 -17.92
CA GLY A 19 11.03 -9.78 -18.83
C GLY A 19 11.29 -8.35 -19.31
N ARG A 20 11.28 -8.13 -20.63
CA ARG A 20 11.43 -6.79 -21.22
C ARG A 20 10.29 -5.88 -20.74
N ILE A 21 10.64 -4.84 -19.99
CA ILE A 21 9.70 -3.76 -19.66
C ILE A 21 9.45 -2.96 -20.97
N PRO A 22 8.19 -2.79 -21.41
CA PRO A 22 7.89 -1.95 -22.57
C PRO A 22 8.22 -0.48 -22.26
N SER A 23 8.80 0.22 -23.24
CA SER A 23 9.06 1.66 -23.15
C SER A 23 7.76 2.43 -22.93
N PRO A 24 7.73 3.49 -22.08
CA PRO A 24 6.54 4.30 -21.88
C PRO A 24 6.29 5.20 -23.09
N THR A 25 5.45 4.73 -24.01
CA THR A 25 5.02 5.50 -25.19
C THR A 25 4.07 6.63 -24.78
N ASN A 26 4.40 7.86 -25.16
CA ASN A 26 3.55 9.06 -25.25
C ASN A 26 2.44 9.23 -24.19
N CYS A 27 2.68 10.11 -23.22
CA CYS A 27 1.60 10.68 -22.41
C CYS A 27 0.58 11.39 -23.31
N PRO A 28 -0.74 11.17 -23.12
CA PRO A 28 -1.76 11.95 -23.81
C PRO A 28 -1.70 13.39 -23.32
N ARG A 29 -1.57 14.34 -24.26
CA ARG A 29 -1.63 15.77 -23.98
C ARG A 29 -3.04 16.11 -23.51
N ILE A 30 -3.21 16.36 -22.21
CA ILE A 30 -4.51 16.77 -21.65
C ILE A 30 -4.83 18.16 -22.20
N SER A 31 -5.75 18.22 -23.16
CA SER A 31 -6.23 19.47 -23.73
C SER A 31 -7.19 20.15 -22.77
N SER A 32 -6.77 21.26 -22.17
CA SER A 32 -7.60 22.10 -21.32
C SER A 32 -8.81 22.67 -22.09
N PRO A 33 -9.96 22.92 -21.43
CA PRO A 33 -11.11 23.54 -22.09
C PRO A 33 -10.80 24.98 -22.50
N THR A 34 -11.10 25.34 -23.74
CA THR A 34 -11.02 26.71 -24.26
C THR A 34 -12.14 27.59 -23.71
N PRO A 35 -11.85 28.75 -23.08
CA PRO A 35 -12.84 29.80 -22.85
C PRO A 35 -13.05 30.60 -24.14
N SER A 36 -14.30 30.84 -24.53
CA SER A 36 -14.63 31.65 -25.71
C SER A 36 -14.31 33.13 -25.50
N THR A 37 -13.60 33.74 -26.45
CA THR A 37 -13.00 35.09 -26.32
C THR A 37 -13.81 36.21 -26.98
N SER A 38 -13.82 37.37 -26.33
CA SER A 38 -13.83 38.74 -26.91
C SER A 38 -13.53 39.74 -25.77
N THR A 39 -12.72 40.81 -25.82
CA THR A 39 -11.70 41.42 -26.72
C THR A 39 -10.91 42.43 -25.81
N ASP A 40 -9.69 42.94 -26.07
CA ASP A 40 -8.82 42.95 -27.26
C ASP A 40 -7.30 43.12 -26.90
N SER A 41 -6.44 43.11 -27.93
CA SER A 41 -5.05 43.61 -28.08
C SER A 41 -4.27 44.23 -26.88
N THR A 42 -3.12 43.63 -26.50
CA THR A 42 -1.77 44.23 -26.66
C THR A 42 -0.64 43.18 -26.45
N ASP A 43 0.57 43.48 -26.94
CA ASP A 43 1.65 42.51 -27.19
C ASP A 43 2.52 42.03 -26.00
N SER A 44 3.06 40.82 -26.18
CA SER A 44 4.39 40.36 -25.72
C SER A 44 4.71 40.40 -24.22
N ALA A 45 4.39 39.30 -23.54
CA ALA A 45 5.32 38.70 -22.56
C ALA A 45 5.38 37.19 -22.82
N ASP A 46 6.59 36.69 -23.11
CA ASP A 46 6.87 35.28 -23.42
C ASP A 46 6.59 34.44 -22.17
N SER A 47 5.35 33.94 -22.05
CA SER A 47 4.94 33.08 -20.94
C SER A 47 5.52 31.70 -21.13
N GLN A 48 6.80 31.59 -20.75
CA GLN A 48 7.52 30.36 -20.54
C GLN A 48 6.81 29.58 -19.41
N TYR A 49 5.72 28.89 -19.79
CA TYR A 49 5.05 27.92 -18.94
C TYR A 49 6.03 26.79 -18.71
N ASP A 50 6.81 26.90 -17.64
CA ASP A 50 7.65 25.83 -17.12
C ASP A 50 6.81 24.55 -17.13
N GLU A 51 7.19 23.61 -17.99
CA GLU A 51 6.49 22.35 -18.15
C GLU A 51 6.70 21.57 -16.84
N VAL A 52 5.76 21.75 -15.89
CA VAL A 52 5.92 21.35 -14.49
C VAL A 52 6.23 19.87 -14.45
N CYS A 53 7.53 19.59 -14.29
CA CYS A 53 8.07 18.30 -14.63
C CYS A 53 7.53 17.28 -13.62
N CYS A 54 6.56 16.46 -14.02
CA CYS A 54 5.84 15.51 -13.16
C CYS A 54 6.72 14.32 -12.74
N ALA A 55 8.00 14.53 -12.46
CA ALA A 55 8.97 13.52 -12.07
C ALA A 55 8.83 13.16 -10.58
N CYS A 56 9.06 11.88 -10.25
CA CYS A 56 9.10 11.45 -8.86
C CYS A 56 10.23 12.14 -8.07
N ILE A 57 9.90 12.71 -6.91
CA ILE A 57 10.86 13.43 -6.05
C ILE A 57 12.06 12.58 -5.59
N ILE A 58 11.87 11.27 -5.49
CA ILE A 58 12.87 10.30 -5.00
C ILE A 58 13.78 9.83 -6.12
N CYS A 59 13.23 9.15 -7.14
CA CYS A 59 14.06 8.56 -8.19
C CYS A 59 14.42 9.54 -9.31
N ARG A 60 13.67 10.63 -9.49
CA ARG A 60 13.76 11.64 -10.57
C ARG A 60 13.74 11.10 -12.03
N ARG A 61 13.60 9.79 -12.21
CA ARG A 61 13.66 9.09 -13.52
C ARG A 61 12.29 8.80 -14.14
N LYS A 62 11.25 8.66 -13.30
CA LYS A 62 9.90 8.29 -13.74
C LYS A 62 8.94 9.47 -13.58
N PHE A 63 8.25 9.80 -14.65
CA PHE A 63 7.06 10.64 -14.60
C PHE A 63 5.93 9.93 -13.85
N THR A 64 5.14 10.68 -13.11
CA THR A 64 4.06 10.18 -12.27
C THR A 64 3.04 11.28 -11.95
N VAL A 65 1.76 10.93 -11.99
CA VAL A 65 0.68 11.75 -11.41
C VAL A 65 0.32 11.31 -9.98
N ARG A 66 0.85 10.15 -9.54
CA ARG A 66 0.62 9.62 -8.19
C ARG A 66 1.34 10.48 -7.16
N LYS A 67 0.62 10.80 -6.09
CA LYS A 67 1.06 11.65 -4.99
C LYS A 67 1.38 10.80 -3.76
N CYS A 68 2.15 11.36 -2.83
CA CYS A 68 2.47 10.74 -1.55
C CYS A 68 1.19 10.40 -0.76
N ALA A 69 1.01 9.14 -0.38
CA ALA A 69 -0.20 8.68 0.30
C ALA A 69 -0.41 9.34 1.69
N LEU A 70 0.66 9.82 2.33
CA LEU A 70 0.58 10.46 3.66
C LEU A 70 0.12 11.93 3.61
N CYS A 71 0.67 12.74 2.71
CA CYS A 71 0.42 14.20 2.66
C CYS A 71 -0.29 14.69 1.40
N ASN A 72 -0.40 13.87 0.35
CA ASN A 72 -1.01 14.20 -0.95
C ASN A 72 -0.40 15.42 -1.69
N ASP A 73 0.82 15.83 -1.34
CA ASP A 73 1.48 17.02 -1.91
C ASP A 73 2.56 16.69 -2.95
N ALA A 74 3.36 15.64 -2.72
CA ALA A 74 4.58 15.40 -3.51
C ALA A 74 4.46 14.17 -4.43
N LEU A 75 5.10 14.23 -5.60
CA LEU A 75 4.98 13.22 -6.65
C LEU A 75 5.87 12.00 -6.41
N ILE A 76 5.26 10.80 -6.40
CA ILE A 76 5.92 9.52 -6.09
C ILE A 76 5.49 8.46 -7.11
N CYS A 77 6.45 7.76 -7.75
CA CYS A 77 6.14 6.85 -8.87
C CYS A 77 5.89 5.38 -8.48
N SER A 78 6.15 4.98 -7.23
CA SER A 78 6.04 3.58 -6.78
C SER A 78 5.99 3.46 -5.26
N MET A 79 5.56 2.31 -4.74
CA MET A 79 5.60 2.02 -3.29
C MET A 79 7.02 2.01 -2.74
N ASN A 80 7.99 1.43 -3.44
CA ASN A 80 9.40 1.50 -3.05
C ASN A 80 9.91 2.96 -2.93
N CYS A 81 9.45 3.88 -3.77
CA CYS A 81 9.77 5.31 -3.59
C CYS A 81 8.99 5.94 -2.43
N GLN A 82 7.77 5.48 -2.13
CA GLN A 82 7.00 5.92 -0.97
C GLN A 82 7.65 5.47 0.35
N GLU A 83 8.22 4.28 0.40
CA GLU A 83 9.00 3.75 1.53
C GLU A 83 10.24 4.59 1.80
N VAL A 84 11.08 4.81 0.78
CA VAL A 84 12.26 5.69 0.89
C VAL A 84 11.85 7.11 1.32
N ALA A 85 10.77 7.67 0.77
CA ALA A 85 10.27 8.99 1.15
C ALA A 85 9.74 9.11 2.60
N VAL A 86 9.55 7.98 3.30
CA VAL A 86 8.98 7.91 4.66
C VAL A 86 9.98 7.36 5.69
N GLN A 87 10.96 6.57 5.26
CA GLN A 87 11.99 5.98 6.13
C GLN A 87 13.31 6.75 6.08
N ASP A 88 13.63 7.36 4.94
CA ASP A 88 14.92 7.98 4.70
C ASP A 88 14.87 9.51 4.89
N ASP A 89 15.17 9.90 6.13
CA ASP A 89 15.35 11.30 6.55
C ASP A 89 16.63 11.92 5.91
N ILE A 90 17.59 11.09 5.52
CA ILE A 90 18.88 11.51 4.94
C ILE A 90 18.73 11.84 3.45
N HIS A 91 17.90 11.10 2.72
CA HIS A 91 17.72 11.26 1.27
C HIS A 91 16.41 11.94 0.84
N SER A 92 15.50 12.24 1.77
CA SER A 92 14.31 13.04 1.43
C SER A 92 13.99 14.14 2.44
N ARG A 93 14.21 15.40 2.03
CA ARG A 93 13.59 16.60 2.62
C ARG A 93 12.05 16.49 2.68
N HIS A 94 11.48 15.56 1.91
CA HIS A 94 10.07 15.21 1.98
C HIS A 94 9.64 14.70 3.35
N PHE A 95 10.42 13.88 4.06
CA PHE A 95 9.98 13.31 5.34
C PHE A 95 9.60 14.39 6.36
N ALA A 96 10.50 15.34 6.62
CA ALA A 96 10.26 16.46 7.54
C ALA A 96 9.03 17.32 7.15
N ILE A 97 8.84 17.60 5.84
CA ILE A 97 7.70 18.38 5.34
C ILE A 97 6.39 17.57 5.41
N CYS A 98 6.45 16.29 5.08
CA CYS A 98 5.33 15.38 5.12
C CYS A 98 4.84 15.20 6.56
N VAL A 99 5.73 14.90 7.50
CA VAL A 99 5.40 14.72 8.92
C VAL A 99 4.78 16.00 9.48
N SER A 100 5.46 17.15 9.37
CA SER A 100 4.97 18.43 9.92
C SER A 100 3.60 18.86 9.37
N LYS A 101 3.35 18.73 8.06
CA LYS A 101 2.01 18.96 7.50
C LYS A 101 0.98 17.93 7.98
N THR A 102 1.38 16.66 8.11
CA THR A 102 0.45 15.62 8.56
C THR A 102 0.08 15.74 10.04
N ASP A 103 0.93 16.31 10.89
CA ASP A 103 0.65 16.46 12.31
C ASP A 103 -0.37 17.57 12.60
N ALA A 104 -0.40 18.63 11.78
CA ALA A 104 -1.45 19.66 11.82
C ALA A 104 -2.84 19.09 11.43
N SER A 105 -2.88 18.04 10.60
CA SER A 105 -4.11 17.34 10.23
C SER A 105 -4.33 16.11 11.11
N MET A 106 -4.83 16.35 12.34
CA MET A 106 -5.15 15.30 13.33
C MET A 106 -6.20 14.27 12.85
N VAL A 107 -6.88 14.57 11.74
CA VAL A 107 -8.10 13.93 11.21
C VAL A 107 -7.98 12.41 11.01
N PHE A 108 -6.79 11.86 10.79
CA PHE A 108 -6.55 10.43 10.55
C PHE A 108 -5.22 9.92 11.15
N ARG A 109 -4.96 10.28 12.42
CA ARG A 109 -3.69 9.95 13.11
C ARG A 109 -3.39 8.45 13.14
N THR A 110 -4.35 7.61 13.56
CA THR A 110 -4.10 6.17 13.73
C THR A 110 -3.84 5.47 12.40
N ALA A 111 -4.55 5.85 11.33
CA ALA A 111 -4.28 5.36 9.99
C ALA A 111 -2.86 5.71 9.47
N LYS A 112 -2.38 6.93 9.75
CA LYS A 112 -0.99 7.32 9.44
C LYS A 112 0.02 6.49 10.23
N THR A 113 -0.26 6.19 11.50
CA THR A 113 0.62 5.35 12.32
C THR A 113 0.62 3.91 11.81
N LEU A 114 -0.54 3.32 11.49
CA LEU A 114 -0.61 2.00 10.84
C LEU A 114 0.23 1.98 9.57
N TYR A 115 0.06 2.98 8.68
CA TYR A 115 0.79 3.03 7.42
C TYR A 115 2.30 3.08 7.65
N LYS A 116 2.79 3.93 8.57
CA LYS A 116 4.22 3.97 8.97
C LYS A 116 4.70 2.63 9.54
N SER A 117 3.90 1.98 10.38
CA SER A 117 4.16 0.66 10.98
C SER A 117 4.26 -0.43 9.93
N VAL A 118 3.36 -0.45 8.95
CA VAL A 118 3.37 -1.35 7.78
C VAL A 118 4.64 -1.15 6.96
N LEU A 119 4.96 0.07 6.54
CA LEU A 119 6.17 0.33 5.75
C LEU A 119 7.43 -0.10 6.53
N GLY A 120 7.48 0.21 7.83
CA GLY A 120 8.59 -0.16 8.71
C GLY A 120 8.62 -1.62 9.17
N ASN A 121 7.69 -2.47 8.72
CA ASN A 121 7.48 -3.86 9.16
C ASN A 121 7.50 -4.04 10.69
N LYS A 122 6.77 -3.16 11.40
CA LYS A 122 6.67 -3.12 12.86
C LYS A 122 5.20 -3.16 13.28
N ILE A 123 4.89 -3.82 14.38
CA ILE A 123 3.56 -3.76 15.00
C ILE A 123 3.35 -2.33 15.56
N PRO A 124 2.17 -1.69 15.38
CA PRO A 124 1.87 -0.42 16.03
C PRO A 124 1.99 -0.53 17.55
N SER A 125 2.70 0.41 18.17
CA SER A 125 2.92 0.44 19.63
C SER A 125 1.97 1.39 20.37
N ASP A 126 1.24 2.25 19.65
CA ASP A 126 0.26 3.15 20.23
C ASP A 126 -1.09 2.47 20.40
N ALA A 127 -1.68 2.57 21.60
CA ALA A 127 -2.92 1.88 21.94
C ALA A 127 -4.10 2.25 21.02
N ALA A 128 -4.15 3.47 20.49
CA ALA A 128 -5.20 3.92 19.59
C ALA A 128 -5.18 3.15 18.26
N THR A 129 -4.04 3.11 17.56
CA THR A 129 -3.90 2.33 16.31
C THR A 129 -4.02 0.83 16.57
N PHE A 130 -3.50 0.34 17.69
CA PHE A 130 -3.62 -1.07 18.09
C PHE A 130 -5.07 -1.51 18.28
N ASN A 131 -5.93 -0.62 18.80
CA ASN A 131 -7.37 -0.86 18.96
C ASN A 131 -8.14 -0.65 17.64
N ASP A 132 -7.99 0.50 16.99
CA ASP A 132 -8.69 0.88 15.74
C ASP A 132 -8.52 -0.19 14.63
N TYR A 133 -7.31 -0.76 14.53
CA TYR A 133 -6.95 -1.77 13.54
C TYR A 133 -6.89 -3.18 14.14
N GLN A 134 -7.62 -3.41 15.23
CA GLN A 134 -7.99 -4.73 15.75
C GLN A 134 -6.82 -5.68 16.10
N PHE A 135 -5.60 -5.18 16.29
CA PHE A 135 -4.49 -5.97 16.81
C PHE A 135 -4.76 -6.48 18.23
N PHE A 136 -5.61 -5.79 19.00
CA PHE A 136 -5.98 -6.17 20.37
C PHE A 136 -6.73 -7.51 20.48
N TRP A 137 -7.38 -7.98 19.42
CA TRP A 137 -7.98 -9.32 19.40
C TRP A 137 -6.94 -10.44 19.30
N LEU A 138 -5.68 -10.11 18.98
CA LEU A 138 -4.60 -11.06 18.72
C LEU A 138 -3.61 -11.07 19.89
N SER A 139 -3.64 -12.13 20.68
CA SER A 139 -2.82 -12.28 21.89
C SER A 139 -1.35 -12.58 21.62
N SER A 140 -1.01 -13.17 20.46
CA SER A 140 0.37 -13.52 20.11
C SER A 140 0.99 -12.54 19.13
N LEU A 141 2.30 -12.31 19.28
CA LEU A 141 3.09 -11.48 18.34
C LEU A 141 3.13 -12.11 16.93
N ALA A 142 3.00 -13.44 16.82
CA ALA A 142 2.96 -14.12 15.53
C ALA A 142 1.66 -13.79 14.77
N ASP A 143 0.52 -13.81 15.46
CA ASP A 143 -0.79 -13.45 14.91
C ASP A 143 -0.83 -11.96 14.51
N GLN A 144 -0.34 -11.07 15.37
CA GLN A 144 -0.21 -9.65 15.08
C GLN A 144 0.65 -9.41 13.82
N ARG A 145 1.74 -10.17 13.63
CA ARG A 145 2.56 -10.12 12.41
C ARG A 145 1.82 -10.63 11.17
N LYS A 146 0.98 -11.67 11.29
CA LYS A 146 0.12 -12.13 10.19
C LYS A 146 -0.91 -11.07 9.79
N LEU A 147 -1.50 -10.36 10.75
CA LEU A 147 -2.39 -9.23 10.45
C LEU A 147 -1.64 -8.05 9.79
N LEU A 148 -0.45 -7.70 10.29
CA LEU A 148 0.39 -6.67 9.66
C LEU A 148 0.76 -7.03 8.21
N LYS A 149 1.11 -8.30 7.95
CA LYS A 149 1.38 -8.82 6.60
C LYS A 149 0.17 -8.63 5.68
N ILE A 150 -1.05 -8.93 6.13
CA ILE A 150 -2.28 -8.69 5.36
C ILE A 150 -2.43 -7.20 5.01
N TYR A 151 -2.28 -6.30 6.00
CA TYR A 151 -2.36 -4.86 5.77
C TYR A 151 -1.27 -4.36 4.81
N ALA A 152 -0.04 -4.88 4.92
CA ALA A 152 1.06 -4.60 4.01
C ALA A 152 0.76 -5.03 2.58
N THR A 153 0.22 -6.24 2.38
CA THR A 153 -0.16 -6.72 1.05
C THR A 153 -1.24 -5.84 0.42
N ILE A 154 -2.26 -5.44 1.18
CA ILE A 154 -3.34 -4.56 0.70
C ILE A 154 -2.82 -3.17 0.31
N ILE A 155 -2.04 -2.54 1.20
CA ILE A 155 -1.43 -1.22 0.94
C ILE A 155 -0.54 -1.26 -0.31
N SER A 156 0.32 -2.28 -0.43
CA SER A 156 1.29 -2.35 -1.53
C SER A 156 0.68 -2.75 -2.88
N MET A 157 -0.33 -3.62 -2.88
CA MET A 157 -0.91 -4.18 -4.11
C MET A 157 -2.13 -3.43 -4.64
N LYS A 158 -2.84 -2.67 -3.77
CA LYS A 158 -4.06 -1.92 -4.15
C LYS A 158 -3.98 -0.41 -3.86
N ASP A 159 -2.80 0.08 -3.46
CA ASP A 159 -2.51 1.50 -3.21
C ASP A 159 -3.47 2.18 -2.20
N VAL A 160 -3.93 1.41 -1.21
CA VAL A 160 -4.90 1.89 -0.22
C VAL A 160 -4.25 2.93 0.68
N THR A 161 -4.73 4.16 0.60
CA THR A 161 -4.19 5.31 1.34
C THR A 161 -4.61 5.29 2.80
N PRO A 162 -3.84 5.92 3.72
CA PRO A 162 -4.25 6.11 5.11
C PRO A 162 -5.63 6.76 5.26
N ARG A 163 -6.04 7.62 4.31
CA ARG A 163 -7.36 8.25 4.32
C ARG A 163 -8.48 7.22 4.11
N GLU A 164 -8.27 6.21 3.27
CA GLU A 164 -9.25 5.14 3.06
C GLU A 164 -9.32 4.22 4.27
N TRP A 165 -8.18 3.83 4.85
CA TRP A 165 -8.13 3.07 6.11
C TRP A 165 -8.91 3.78 7.25
N ASP A 166 -8.70 5.08 7.42
CA ASP A 166 -9.42 5.91 8.39
C ASP A 166 -10.93 5.94 8.16
N ILE A 167 -11.37 6.06 6.90
CA ILE A 167 -12.79 5.98 6.53
C ILE A 167 -13.36 4.60 6.88
N TRP A 168 -12.66 3.51 6.54
CA TRP A 168 -13.15 2.15 6.81
C TRP A 168 -13.25 1.83 8.32
N VAL A 169 -12.33 2.37 9.14
CA VAL A 169 -12.45 2.30 10.61
C VAL A 169 -13.64 3.10 11.11
N LYS A 170 -13.80 4.36 10.68
CA LYS A 170 -14.90 5.23 11.13
C LYS A 170 -16.29 4.76 10.69
N GLU A 171 -16.38 4.14 9.52
CA GLU A 171 -17.61 3.48 9.04
C GLU A 171 -17.86 2.12 9.72
N ASN A 172 -16.92 1.61 10.52
CA ASN A 172 -16.91 0.24 11.05
C ASN A 172 -17.02 -0.85 9.94
N THR A 173 -16.51 -0.55 8.74
CA THR A 173 -16.51 -1.45 7.57
C THR A 173 -15.14 -2.07 7.27
N LEU A 174 -14.12 -1.79 8.09
CA LEU A 174 -12.72 -2.25 7.94
C LEU A 174 -12.59 -3.65 7.33
N PHE A 175 -13.07 -4.68 8.04
CA PHE A 175 -12.94 -6.06 7.56
C PHE A 175 -13.90 -6.42 6.44
N GLU A 176 -15.04 -5.75 6.27
CA GLU A 176 -15.92 -5.96 5.12
C GLU A 176 -15.25 -5.49 3.82
N ARG A 177 -14.59 -4.32 3.86
CA ARG A 177 -13.80 -3.77 2.74
C ARG A 177 -12.61 -4.67 2.41
N ILE A 178 -11.88 -5.16 3.43
CA ILE A 178 -10.77 -6.10 3.27
C ILE A 178 -11.24 -7.43 2.66
N SER A 179 -12.32 -8.02 3.18
CA SER A 179 -12.90 -9.26 2.62
C SER A 179 -13.35 -9.07 1.17
N MET A 180 -13.95 -7.92 0.84
CA MET A 180 -14.33 -7.57 -0.54
C MET A 180 -13.09 -7.49 -1.46
N LEU A 181 -11.97 -6.94 -0.97
CA LEU A 181 -10.71 -6.97 -1.72
C LEU A 181 -10.23 -8.40 -1.97
N PHE A 182 -10.30 -9.31 -0.99
CA PHE A 182 -9.96 -10.73 -1.20
C PHE A 182 -10.92 -11.44 -2.18
N HIS A 183 -12.19 -11.06 -2.19
CA HIS A 183 -13.19 -11.63 -3.09
C HIS A 183 -12.99 -11.21 -4.55
N CYS A 184 -12.72 -9.92 -4.78
CA CYS A 184 -12.39 -9.37 -6.10
C CYS A 184 -10.98 -9.76 -6.57
N PHE A 185 -10.04 -9.95 -5.64
CA PHE A 185 -8.63 -10.18 -5.90
C PHE A 185 -8.09 -11.32 -5.03
N PRO A 186 -8.44 -12.59 -5.34
CA PRO A 186 -8.03 -13.74 -4.52
C PRO A 186 -6.51 -13.90 -4.40
N GLU A 187 -5.71 -13.30 -5.29
CA GLU A 187 -4.24 -13.29 -5.22
C GLU A 187 -3.68 -12.49 -4.04
N LEU A 188 -4.46 -11.60 -3.41
CA LEU A 188 -4.03 -10.77 -2.27
C LEU A 188 -3.79 -11.55 -0.98
N ILE A 189 -4.29 -12.77 -0.85
CA ILE A 189 -4.17 -13.55 0.38
C ILE A 189 -3.97 -15.03 0.07
N SER A 190 -3.07 -15.69 0.79
CA SER A 190 -2.87 -17.13 0.65
C SER A 190 -4.03 -17.92 1.27
N LEU A 191 -4.18 -19.19 0.89
CA LEU A 191 -5.15 -20.06 1.56
C LEU A 191 -4.77 -20.29 3.03
N GLU A 192 -3.47 -20.38 3.35
CA GLU A 192 -2.97 -20.51 4.73
C GLU A 192 -3.35 -19.29 5.59
N ASP A 193 -3.14 -18.07 5.08
CA ASP A 193 -3.50 -16.84 5.79
C ASP A 193 -5.03 -16.72 6.00
N LEU A 194 -5.85 -17.20 5.05
CA LEU A 194 -7.31 -17.25 5.22
C LEU A 194 -7.75 -18.29 6.26
N VAL A 195 -7.14 -19.48 6.25
CA VAL A 195 -7.43 -20.54 7.25
C VAL A 195 -6.98 -20.09 8.65
N TRP A 196 -5.82 -19.44 8.75
CA TRP A 196 -5.38 -18.80 9.98
C TRP A 196 -6.37 -17.72 10.45
N LEU A 197 -6.79 -16.83 9.55
CA LEU A 197 -7.74 -15.77 9.88
C LEU A 197 -9.02 -16.39 10.45
N LYS A 198 -9.55 -17.45 9.84
CA LYS A 198 -10.74 -18.20 10.30
C LYS A 198 -10.56 -18.88 11.67
N ALA A 199 -9.33 -19.27 12.04
CA ALA A 199 -9.02 -19.89 13.32
C ALA A 199 -8.69 -18.89 14.44
N SER A 200 -8.50 -17.60 14.11
CA SER A 200 -8.11 -16.57 15.07
C SER A 200 -9.31 -15.94 15.80
N ASN A 201 -9.10 -15.40 17.01
CA ASN A 201 -10.12 -14.63 17.76
C ASN A 201 -10.66 -13.43 16.97
N LEU A 202 -9.85 -12.87 16.06
CA LEU A 202 -10.25 -11.81 15.14
C LEU A 202 -11.46 -12.23 14.28
N TRP A 203 -11.62 -13.51 13.96
CA TRP A 203 -12.78 -14.05 13.23
C TRP A 203 -14.10 -13.90 13.98
N THR A 204 -14.10 -14.17 15.29
CA THR A 204 -15.34 -14.18 16.08
C THR A 204 -15.69 -12.78 16.58
N GLU A 205 -14.70 -12.07 17.12
CA GLU A 205 -14.88 -10.77 17.79
C GLU A 205 -14.68 -9.56 16.87
N GLY A 206 -13.81 -9.69 15.87
CA GLY A 206 -13.40 -8.58 15.00
C GLY A 206 -14.13 -8.50 13.66
N LEU A 207 -14.45 -9.66 13.07
CA LEU A 207 -15.11 -9.75 11.77
C LEU A 207 -16.65 -9.78 11.89
N GLY A 208 -17.28 -8.77 11.29
CA GLY A 208 -18.72 -8.74 11.02
C GLY A 208 -19.18 -9.94 10.18
N LYS A 209 -20.48 -10.26 10.26
CA LYS A 209 -21.08 -11.42 9.58
C LYS A 209 -20.82 -11.41 8.06
N THR A 210 -20.91 -10.24 7.43
CA THR A 210 -20.65 -10.05 5.99
C THR A 210 -19.22 -10.42 5.62
N ALA A 211 -18.23 -9.91 6.38
CA ALA A 211 -16.82 -10.18 6.17
C ALA A 211 -16.49 -11.68 6.26
N ARG A 212 -17.08 -12.39 7.23
CA ARG A 212 -16.94 -13.85 7.39
C ARG A 212 -17.48 -14.61 6.19
N ILE A 213 -18.73 -14.35 5.78
CA ILE A 213 -19.36 -15.01 4.63
C ILE A 213 -18.52 -14.83 3.36
N ILE A 214 -18.02 -13.61 3.11
CA ILE A 214 -17.16 -13.32 1.97
C ILE A 214 -15.84 -14.10 2.06
N CYS A 215 -15.19 -14.14 3.23
CA CYS A 215 -13.96 -14.92 3.42
C CYS A 215 -14.18 -16.43 3.24
N GLU A 216 -15.33 -16.98 3.68
CA GLU A 216 -15.66 -18.40 3.50
C GLU A 216 -15.85 -18.77 2.02
N ASP A 217 -16.49 -17.91 1.22
CA ASP A 217 -16.54 -18.05 -0.24
C ASP A 217 -15.14 -18.06 -0.88
N VAL A 218 -14.25 -17.14 -0.47
CA VAL A 218 -12.87 -17.09 -1.00
C VAL A 218 -12.07 -18.35 -0.59
N ILE A 219 -12.29 -18.89 0.60
CA ILE A 219 -11.69 -20.16 1.05
C ILE A 219 -12.16 -21.30 0.15
N ALA A 220 -13.49 -21.45 -0.04
CA ALA A 220 -14.06 -22.52 -0.85
C ALA A 220 -13.53 -22.48 -2.30
N ARG A 221 -13.62 -21.32 -2.96
CA ARG A 221 -13.11 -21.11 -4.33
C ARG A 221 -11.59 -21.30 -4.48
N LYS A 222 -10.82 -21.21 -3.39
CA LYS A 222 -9.38 -21.55 -3.38
C LYS A 222 -9.14 -23.04 -3.18
N GLN A 223 -9.92 -23.72 -2.34
CA GLN A 223 -9.82 -25.16 -2.11
C GLN A 223 -10.20 -25.96 -3.37
N GLU A 224 -11.25 -25.55 -4.08
CA GLU A 224 -11.67 -26.14 -5.36
C GLU A 224 -10.57 -26.12 -6.44
N ARG A 225 -9.64 -25.15 -6.39
CA ARG A 225 -8.53 -25.02 -7.35
C ARG A 225 -7.30 -25.86 -7.00
N LEU A 226 -7.34 -26.62 -5.91
CA LEU A 226 -6.27 -27.52 -5.47
C LEU A 226 -6.62 -29.00 -5.67
N LEU A 227 -7.82 -29.28 -6.21
CA LEU A 227 -8.33 -30.62 -6.56
C LEU A 227 -8.16 -30.88 -8.07
#